data_AF-A0A1M5EGX1-F1
#
_entry.id   AF-A0A1M5EGX1-F1
#
_cell.length_a   1.000
_cell.length_b   1.000
_cell.length_c   1.000
_cell.angle_alpha   90.00
_cell.angle_beta   90.00
_cell.angle_gamma   90.00
#
_symmetry.space_group_name_H-M   'P 1'
#
loop_
_entity.id
_entity.type
_entity.pdbx_description
1 polymer ?
#
loop_
_entity_poly.entity_id
_entity_poly.type
_entity_poly.pdbx_seq_one_letter_code
_entity_poly.pdbx_strand_id
1 'polypeptide(L)'
;MTQPWHLYGMALLYIVAGINHFRKPNLYYKIIPPFFTNKKFINEMTGFLEIVLGIALCIPGFTSLAAAFIILLLILVFPANIYMVTYSEGRLGLPLWLLYIRLPLQFLLMYWAFSYIDFEQLFL
;
A
#
# COMPACT_ATOMS: atom_id res chain seq x y z
N MET A 1 26.42 3.02 -2.27
CA MET A 1 25.73 3.45 -3.51
C MET A 1 24.54 4.31 -3.11
N THR A 2 24.39 5.49 -3.69
CA THR A 2 23.24 6.37 -3.41
C THR A 2 22.00 5.80 -4.10
N GLN A 3 20.96 5.44 -3.34
CA GLN A 3 19.69 5.02 -3.92
C GLN A 3 19.07 6.16 -4.76
N PRO A 4 18.33 5.86 -5.84
CA PRO A 4 17.83 6.90 -6.74
C PRO A 4 16.72 7.73 -6.09
N TRP A 5 16.55 8.99 -6.51
CA TRP A 5 15.58 9.92 -5.91
C TRP A 5 14.14 9.39 -5.92
N HIS A 6 13.74 8.67 -6.97
CA HIS A 6 12.41 8.11 -7.11
C HIS A 6 12.14 6.99 -6.09
N LEU A 7 13.18 6.33 -5.56
CA LEU A 7 13.02 5.35 -4.47
C LEU A 7 12.54 6.04 -3.20
N TYR A 8 13.14 7.18 -2.86
CA TYR A 8 12.73 7.97 -1.70
C TYR A 8 11.32 8.57 -1.90
N GLY A 9 10.95 8.91 -3.13
CA GLY A 9 9.58 9.31 -3.45
C GLY A 9 8.57 8.20 -3.17
N MET A 10 8.86 6.97 -3.59
CA MET A 10 8.04 5.80 -3.31
C MET A 10 7.95 5.50 -1.80
N ALA A 11 9.10 5.52 -1.09
CA ALA A 11 9.16 5.34 0.34
C ALA A 11 8.30 6.37 1.10
N LEU A 12 8.44 7.65 0.74
CA LEU A 12 7.66 8.74 1.33
C LEU A 12 6.15 8.54 1.12
N LEU A 13 5.74 8.10 -0.08
CA LEU A 13 4.34 7.79 -0.38
C LEU A 13 3.77 6.76 0.58
N TYR A 14 4.46 5.63 0.79
CA TYR A 14 4.00 4.59 1.72
C TYR A 14 4.05 5.03 3.17
N ILE A 15 5.08 5.77 3.60
CA ILE A 15 5.15 6.30 4.97
C ILE A 15 3.98 7.26 5.25
N VAL A 16 3.69 8.17 4.33
CA VAL A 16 2.56 9.10 4.47
C VAL A 16 1.22 8.38 4.46
N ALA A 17 1.05 7.39 3.58
CA ALA A 17 -0.14 6.53 3.55
C ALA A 17 -0.33 5.80 4.90
N GLY A 18 0.75 5.18 5.40
CA GLY A 18 0.74 4.43 6.65
C GLY A 18 0.45 5.30 7.86
N ILE A 19 1.00 6.51 7.93
CA ILE A 19 0.65 7.48 8.98
C ILE A 19 -0.85 7.83 8.93
N ASN A 20 -1.46 7.92 7.74
CA ASN A 20 -2.86 8.27 7.60
C ASN A 20 -3.81 7.19 8.16
N HIS A 21 -3.40 5.92 8.20
CA HIS A 21 -4.15 4.83 8.87
C HIS A 21 -4.40 5.12 10.36
N PHE A 22 -3.46 5.78 11.03
CA PHE A 22 -3.56 6.13 12.46
C PHE A 22 -4.20 7.51 12.67
N ARG A 23 -4.02 8.45 11.73
CA ARG A 23 -4.62 9.79 11.81
C ARG A 23 -6.11 9.80 11.52
N LYS A 24 -6.59 8.99 10.57
CA LYS A 24 -8.00 8.95 10.15
C LYS A 24 -8.55 7.51 10.02
N PRO A 25 -8.46 6.68 11.09
CA PRO A 25 -8.81 5.25 11.03
C PRO A 25 -10.26 4.98 10.59
N ASN A 26 -11.19 5.86 10.95
CA ASN A 26 -12.61 5.73 10.61
C ASN A 26 -12.89 5.71 9.10
N LEU A 27 -12.02 6.33 8.28
CA LEU A 27 -12.15 6.24 6.81
C LEU A 27 -11.81 4.83 6.33
N TYR A 28 -10.77 4.24 6.89
CA TYR A 28 -10.30 2.91 6.52
C TYR A 28 -11.26 1.80 6.96
N TYR A 29 -11.88 1.92 8.14
CA TYR A 29 -12.87 0.93 8.59
C TYR A 29 -14.08 0.82 7.65
N LYS A 30 -14.42 1.90 6.96
CA LYS A 30 -15.54 1.92 6.01
C LYS A 30 -15.18 1.29 4.66
N ILE A 31 -13.91 1.31 4.26
CA ILE A 31 -13.47 0.71 2.98
C ILE A 31 -13.03 -0.75 3.13
N ILE A 32 -12.70 -1.19 4.35
CA ILE A 32 -12.40 -2.61 4.62
C ILE A 32 -13.70 -3.42 4.41
N PRO A 33 -13.70 -4.42 3.49
CA PRO A 33 -14.89 -5.21 3.19
C PRO A 33 -15.52 -5.86 4.44
N PRO A 34 -16.85 -6.04 4.46
CA PRO A 34 -17.57 -6.51 5.66
C PRO A 34 -17.27 -7.97 6.03
N PHE A 35 -16.69 -8.78 5.15
CA PHE A 35 -16.28 -10.16 5.46
C PHE A 35 -15.07 -10.23 6.43
N PHE A 36 -14.41 -9.09 6.69
CA PHE A 36 -13.38 -8.99 7.71
C PHE A 36 -13.95 -8.52 9.05
N THR A 37 -13.84 -9.36 10.09
CA THR A 37 -14.40 -9.08 11.41
C THR A 37 -13.62 -8.01 12.18
N ASN A 38 -12.28 -8.05 12.16
CA ASN A 38 -11.43 -7.15 12.94
C ASN A 38 -10.81 -6.03 12.09
N LYS A 39 -11.66 -5.09 11.65
CA LYS A 39 -11.26 -3.96 10.81
C LYS A 39 -10.21 -3.06 11.46
N LYS A 40 -10.25 -2.93 12.79
CA LYS A 40 -9.27 -2.14 13.56
C LYS A 40 -7.87 -2.73 13.42
N PHE A 41 -7.73 -4.02 13.72
CA PHE A 41 -6.45 -4.72 13.63
C PHE A 41 -5.89 -4.68 12.20
N ILE A 42 -6.73 -4.95 11.20
CA ILE A 42 -6.32 -4.90 9.78
C ILE A 42 -5.77 -3.52 9.43
N ASN A 43 -6.50 -2.46 9.77
CA ASN A 43 -6.06 -1.09 9.52
C ASN A 43 -4.73 -0.76 10.19
N GLU A 44 -4.57 -1.10 11.47
CA GLU A 44 -3.36 -0.84 12.24
C GLU A 44 -2.16 -1.62 11.69
N MET A 45 -2.35 -2.89 11.33
CA MET A 45 -1.32 -3.73 10.71
C MET A 45 -0.93 -3.24 9.32
N THR A 46 -1.90 -2.89 8.46
CA THR A 46 -1.61 -2.31 7.15
C THR A 46 -0.79 -1.02 7.30
N GLY A 47 -1.25 -0.08 8.12
CA GLY A 47 -0.53 1.19 8.31
C GLY A 47 0.87 1.01 8.90
N PHE A 48 1.04 0.08 9.84
CA PHE A 48 2.35 -0.26 10.38
C PHE A 48 3.27 -0.83 9.29
N LEU A 49 2.79 -1.78 8.48
CA LEU A 49 3.55 -2.39 7.40
C LEU A 49 3.95 -1.35 6.33
N GLU A 50 3.05 -0.44 5.95
CA GLU A 50 3.37 0.63 4.99
C GLU A 50 4.52 1.51 5.49
N ILE A 51 4.53 1.89 6.77
CA ILE A 51 5.60 2.69 7.37
C ILE A 51 6.91 1.90 7.40
N VAL A 52 6.87 0.68 7.95
CA VAL A 52 8.07 -0.15 8.11
C VAL A 52 8.70 -0.48 6.76
N LEU A 53 7.89 -0.88 5.78
CA LEU A 53 8.39 -1.19 4.43
C LEU A 53 8.86 0.06 3.69
N GLY A 54 8.20 1.21 3.89
CA GLY A 54 8.66 2.49 3.36
C GLY A 54 10.04 2.89 3.90
N ILE A 55 10.28 2.70 5.20
CA ILE A 55 11.60 2.92 5.81
C ILE A 55 12.62 1.89 5.28
N ALA A 56 12.24 0.61 5.24
CA ALA A 56 13.11 -0.49 4.81
C ALA A 56 13.56 -0.36 3.35
N LEU A 57 12.71 0.19 2.46
CA LEU A 57 13.08 0.51 1.08
C LEU A 57 14.35 1.36 1.00
N CYS A 58 14.51 2.31 1.92
CA CYS A 58 15.63 3.25 1.95
C CYS A 58 16.94 2.64 2.48
N ILE A 59 16.92 1.43 3.03
CA ILE A 59 18.10 0.78 3.62
C ILE A 59 18.73 -0.15 2.57
N PRO A 60 19.96 0.13 2.08
CA PRO A 60 20.67 -0.77 1.18
C PRO A 60 20.77 -2.17 1.78
N GLY A 61 20.37 -3.20 1.04
CA GLY A 61 20.30 -4.60 1.50
C GLY A 61 18.88 -5.06 1.87
N PHE A 62 17.97 -4.15 2.23
CA PHE A 62 16.56 -4.48 2.46
C PHE A 62 15.63 -4.02 1.32
N THR A 63 16.13 -3.20 0.39
CA THR A 63 15.35 -2.62 -0.70
C THR A 63 14.57 -3.66 -1.51
N SER A 64 15.23 -4.73 -1.98
CA SER A 64 14.59 -5.78 -2.79
C SER A 64 13.47 -6.49 -2.01
N LEU A 65 13.76 -6.87 -0.76
CA LEU A 65 12.80 -7.52 0.13
C LEU A 65 11.61 -6.61 0.46
N ALA A 66 11.87 -5.34 0.78
CA ALA A 66 10.84 -4.36 1.08
C ALA A 66 9.92 -4.10 -0.13
N ALA A 67 10.50 -3.99 -1.33
CA ALA A 67 9.75 -3.85 -2.58
C ALA A 67 8.83 -5.07 -2.83
N ALA A 68 9.33 -6.29 -2.64
CA ALA A 68 8.53 -7.51 -2.77
C ALA A 68 7.35 -7.53 -1.77
N PHE A 69 7.59 -7.19 -0.50
CA PHE A 69 6.53 -7.12 0.50
C PHE A 69 5.55 -5.97 0.27
N ILE A 70 5.97 -4.86 -0.34
CA ILE A 70 5.06 -3.80 -0.78
C ILE A 70 4.11 -4.30 -1.86
N ILE A 71 4.60 -5.06 -2.84
CA ILE A 71 3.72 -5.68 -3.85
C ILE A 71 2.73 -6.62 -3.16
N LEU A 72 3.17 -7.47 -2.23
CA LEU A 72 2.28 -8.35 -1.47
C LEU A 72 1.23 -7.54 -0.70
N LEU A 73 1.63 -6.46 -0.03
CA LEU A 73 0.73 -5.58 0.71
C LEU A 73 -0.30 -4.94 -0.22
N LEU A 74 0.12 -4.45 -1.39
CA LEU A 74 -0.76 -3.89 -2.41
C LEU A 74 -1.77 -4.92 -2.93
N ILE A 75 -1.36 -6.18 -3.11
CA ILE A 75 -2.28 -7.27 -3.45
C ILE A 75 -3.32 -7.47 -2.34
N LEU A 76 -2.88 -7.50 -1.08
CA LEU A 76 -3.76 -7.73 0.07
C LEU A 76 -4.76 -6.60 0.31
N VAL A 77 -4.41 -5.35 0.01
CA VAL A 77 -5.32 -4.19 0.15
C VAL A 77 -6.17 -3.94 -1.10
N PHE A 78 -5.87 -4.58 -2.24
CA PHE A 78 -6.63 -4.42 -3.48
C PHE A 78 -8.14 -4.72 -3.36
N PRO A 79 -8.59 -5.73 -2.59
CA PRO A 79 -10.01 -5.98 -2.34
C PRO A 79 -10.76 -4.76 -1.76
N ALA A 80 -10.09 -3.89 -1.00
CA ALA A 80 -10.71 -2.67 -0.49
C ALA A 80 -11.05 -1.70 -1.63
N ASN A 81 -10.18 -1.51 -2.62
CA ASN A 81 -10.49 -0.66 -3.78
C ASN A 81 -11.60 -1.25 -4.65
N ILE A 82 -11.64 -2.58 -4.81
CA ILE A 82 -12.75 -3.26 -5.49
C ILE A 82 -14.06 -3.02 -4.73
N TYR A 83 -14.07 -3.17 -3.40
CA TYR A 83 -15.23 -2.91 -2.57
C TYR A 83 -15.74 -1.48 -2.71
N MET A 84 -14.86 -0.48 -2.76
CA MET A 84 -15.24 0.92 -2.98
C MET A 84 -15.93 1.16 -4.33
N VAL A 85 -15.47 0.52 -5.40
CA VAL A 85 -16.11 0.65 -6.73
C VAL A 85 -17.47 -0.04 -6.74
N THR A 86 -17.54 -1.26 -6.19
CA THR A 86 -18.74 -2.11 -6.22
C THR A 86 -19.84 -1.61 -5.30
N TYR A 87 -19.52 -1.16 -4.09
CA TYR A 87 -20.50 -0.84 -3.04
C TYR A 87 -20.46 0.64 -2.68
N SER A 88 -21.62 1.30 -2.71
CA SER A 88 -21.76 2.74 -2.39
C SER A 88 -21.33 3.08 -0.97
N GLU A 89 -21.54 2.17 -0.02
CA GLU A 89 -21.14 2.28 1.40
C GLU A 89 -19.64 2.53 1.57
N GLY A 90 -18.82 1.92 0.70
CA GLY A 90 -17.37 2.05 0.71
C GLY A 90 -16.85 3.33 0.04
N ARG A 91 -17.67 4.09 -0.69
CA ARG A 91 -17.18 5.19 -1.56
C ARG A 91 -16.64 6.40 -0.82
N LEU A 92 -16.95 6.56 0.47
CA LEU A 92 -16.55 7.73 1.28
C LEU A 92 -16.94 9.09 0.65
N GLY A 93 -18.01 9.15 -0.14
CA GLY A 93 -18.42 10.36 -0.87
C GLY A 93 -17.54 10.70 -2.08
N LEU A 94 -16.62 9.82 -2.48
CA LEU A 94 -15.80 10.02 -3.66
C LEU A 94 -16.59 9.72 -4.95
N PRO A 95 -16.34 10.48 -6.04
CA PRO A 95 -16.97 10.21 -7.32
C PRO A 95 -16.41 8.92 -7.94
N LEU A 96 -17.25 8.20 -8.69
CA LEU A 96 -16.93 6.86 -9.19
C LEU A 96 -15.70 6.85 -10.13
N TRP A 97 -15.50 7.89 -10.93
CA TRP A 97 -14.34 8.01 -11.82
C TRP A 97 -13.01 7.99 -11.05
N LEU A 98 -12.96 8.62 -9.87
CA LEU A 98 -11.76 8.63 -9.02
C LEU A 98 -11.49 7.25 -8.45
N LEU A 99 -12.53 6.48 -8.13
CA LEU A 99 -12.40 5.10 -7.66
C LEU A 99 -11.89 4.17 -8.78
N TYR A 100 -12.35 4.36 -10.01
CA TYR A 100 -11.82 3.64 -11.16
C TYR A 100 -10.35 3.94 -11.43
N ILE A 101 -9.88 5.17 -11.20
CA ILE A 101 -8.44 5.53 -11.35
C ILE A 101 -7.57 4.83 -10.30
N ARG A 102 -8.10 4.56 -9.10
CA ARG A 102 -7.32 3.88 -8.05
C ARG A 102 -6.92 2.46 -8.44
N LEU A 103 -7.73 1.76 -9.24
CA LEU A 103 -7.43 0.40 -9.69
C LEU A 103 -6.15 0.33 -10.54
N PRO A 104 -6.02 1.02 -11.70
CA PRO A 104 -4.78 1.05 -12.47
C PRO A 104 -3.61 1.69 -11.71
N LEU A 105 -3.88 2.69 -10.85
CA LEU A 105 -2.83 3.27 -10.02
C LEU A 105 -2.20 2.22 -9.08
N GLN A 106 -2.98 1.30 -8.52
CA GLN A 106 -2.46 0.21 -7.70
C GLN A 106 -1.49 -0.68 -8.49
N PHE A 107 -1.82 -1.01 -9.74
CA PHE A 107 -0.93 -1.78 -10.62
C PHE A 107 0.33 -1.01 -10.99
N LEU A 108 0.23 0.30 -11.18
CA LEU A 108 1.39 1.16 -11.41
C LEU A 108 2.32 1.20 -10.18
N LEU A 109 1.75 1.27 -8.97
CA LEU A 109 2.54 1.21 -7.73
C LEU A 109 3.22 -0.15 -7.54
N MET A 110 2.55 -1.24 -7.91
CA MET A 110 3.16 -2.58 -7.91
C MET A 110 4.30 -2.68 -8.93
N TYR A 111 4.11 -2.14 -10.14
CA TYR A 111 5.16 -2.08 -11.15
C TYR A 111 6.36 -1.22 -10.70
N TRP A 112 6.09 -0.10 -10.03
CA TRP A 112 7.13 0.76 -9.48
C TRP A 112 7.93 0.05 -8.39
N ALA A 113 7.28 -0.69 -7.49
CA ALA A 113 7.99 -1.52 -6.52
C ALA A 113 8.78 -2.64 -7.21
N PHE A 114 8.20 -3.30 -8.22
CA PHE A 114 8.84 -4.40 -8.95
C PHE A 114 10.18 -4.00 -9.58
N SER A 115 10.35 -2.76 -10.03
CA SER A 115 11.61 -2.30 -10.63
C SER A 115 12.79 -2.24 -9.65
N TYR A 116 12.55 -2.41 -8.35
CA TYR A 116 13.58 -2.48 -7.31
C TYR A 116 13.83 -3.88 -6.77
N ILE A 117 13.15 -4.89 -7.31
CA ILE A 117 13.38 -6.27 -6.92
C ILE A 117 14.62 -6.77 -7.65
N ASP A 118 15.64 -7.07 -6.87
CA ASP A 118 16.80 -7.86 -7.28
C ASP A 118 16.55 -9.31 -6.84
N PHE A 119 16.39 -10.20 -7.82
CA PHE A 119 16.06 -11.61 -7.59
C PHE A 119 17.21 -12.39 -6.97
N GLU A 120 18.47 -12.03 -7.25
CA GLU A 120 19.63 -12.68 -6.63
C GLU A 120 19.63 -12.39 -5.12
N GLN A 121 19.34 -11.14 -4.72
CA GLN A 121 19.23 -10.78 -3.30
C GLN A 121 18.02 -11.40 -2.58
N LEU A 122 16.99 -11.83 -3.32
CA LEU A 122 15.76 -12.35 -2.73
C LEU A 122 15.84 -13.85 -2.44
N PHE A 123 16.69 -14.59 -3.17
CA PHE A 123 16.81 -16.05 -3.09
C PHE A 123 18.17 -16.55 -2.58
N LEU A 124 19.11 -15.66 -2.28
CA LEU A 124 20.41 -15.95 -1.64
C LEU A 124 20.40 -15.52 -0.17
#